data_AF-A0A1F5SEG9-F1
#
_entry.id   AF-A0A1F5SEG9-F1
#
_cell.length_a   1.000
_cell.length_b   1.000
_cell.length_c   1.000
_cell.angle_alpha   90.00
_cell.angle_beta   90.00
_cell.angle_gamma   90.00
#
_symmetry.space_group_name_H-M   'P 1'
#
loop_
_entity.id
_entity.type
_entity.pdbx_description
1 polymer ?
#
loop_
_entity_poly.entity_id
_entity_poly.type
_entity_poly.pdbx_seq_one_letter_code
_entity_poly.pdbx_strand_id
1 'polypeptide(L)' 'MEKERIQKLKFHVKSEDYFGTLATILDLFRLDVLEKKFIFDKDKVLKQIVKDLKYLQDNFVIVKKNERHTDTK' A
#
# COMPACT_ATOMS: atom_id res chain seq x y z
N MET A 1 10.04 6.13 13.73
CA MET A 1 10.25 6.21 12.27
C MET A 1 9.89 4.89 11.56
N GLU A 2 10.59 3.76 11.77
CA GLU A 2 10.27 2.50 11.06
C GLU A 2 9.16 1.66 11.73
N LYS A 3 9.21 1.49 13.07
CA LYS A 3 8.19 0.77 13.86
C LYS A 3 6.77 1.31 13.65
N GLU A 4 6.65 2.63 13.64
CA GLU A 4 5.39 3.36 13.48
C GLU A 4 4.79 3.17 12.07
N ARG A 5 5.66 3.05 11.06
CA ARG A 5 5.23 2.76 9.68
C ARG A 5 4.74 1.33 9.52
N ILE A 6 5.43 0.36 10.13
CA ILE A 6 4.99 -1.04 10.17
C ILE A 6 3.62 -1.15 10.85
N GLN A 7 3.36 -0.37 11.90
CA GLN A 7 2.05 -0.34 12.55
C GLN A 7 0.94 0.20 11.63
N LYS A 8 1.20 1.27 10.86
CA LYS A 8 0.26 1.76 9.84
C LYS A 8 -0.01 0.72 8.76
N LEU A 9 1.03 0.05 8.25
CA LEU A 9 0.84 -1.06 7.30
C LEU A 9 -0.04 -2.17 7.88
N LYS A 10 0.22 -2.59 9.13
CA LYS A 10 -0.61 -3.56 9.85
C LYS A 10 -2.06 -3.10 10.06
N PHE A 11 -2.31 -1.80 10.15
CA PHE A 11 -3.66 -1.24 10.22
C PHE A 11 -4.40 -1.37 8.88
N HIS A 12 -3.79 -0.94 7.77
CA HIS A 12 -4.36 -1.11 6.43
C HIS A 12 -4.58 -2.58 6.04
N VAL A 13 -3.69 -3.45 6.51
CA VAL A 13 -3.82 -4.91 6.41
C VAL A 13 -5.10 -5.41 7.06
N LYS A 14 -5.35 -5.00 8.31
CA LYS A 14 -6.52 -5.40 9.09
C LYS A 14 -7.83 -4.85 8.53
N SER A 15 -7.79 -3.72 7.85
CA SER A 15 -8.97 -3.13 7.20
C SER A 15 -9.24 -3.68 5.80
N GLU A 16 -8.45 -4.66 5.33
CA GLU A 16 -8.51 -5.22 3.96
C GLU A 16 -8.36 -4.16 2.85
N ASP A 17 -7.80 -2.98 3.16
CA ASP A 17 -7.76 -1.83 2.27
C ASP A 17 -6.37 -1.58 1.68
N TYR A 18 -5.77 -2.65 1.18
CA TYR A 18 -4.47 -2.59 0.53
C TYR A 18 -4.54 -1.85 -0.81
N PHE A 19 -5.54 -2.20 -1.62
CA PHE A 19 -5.70 -1.67 -2.96
C PHE A 19 -6.17 -0.22 -2.96
N GLY A 20 -7.03 0.20 -2.03
CA GLY A 20 -7.47 1.60 -1.92
C GLY A 20 -6.35 2.52 -1.42
N THR A 21 -5.55 2.05 -0.46
CA THR A 21 -4.35 2.77 -0.02
C THR A 21 -3.34 2.93 -1.16
N LEU A 22 -3.07 1.85 -1.92
CA LEU A 22 -2.16 1.90 -3.06
C LEU A 22 -2.69 2.81 -4.19
N ALA A 23 -4.00 2.74 -4.49
CA ALA A 23 -4.63 3.58 -5.50
C ALA A 23 -4.55 5.07 -5.14
N THR A 24 -4.79 5.42 -3.88
CA THR A 24 -4.68 6.81 -3.39
C THR A 24 -3.27 7.35 -3.55
N ILE A 25 -2.26 6.55 -3.18
CA ILE A 25 -0.86 6.93 -3.33
C ILE A 25 -0.51 7.13 -4.81
N LEU A 26 -0.90 6.20 -5.68
CA LEU A 26 -0.62 6.29 -7.11
C LEU A 26 -1.34 7.48 -7.77
N ASP A 27 -2.55 7.82 -7.34
CA ASP A 27 -3.29 8.97 -7.89
C ASP A 27 -2.68 10.31 -7.44
N LEU A 28 -2.22 10.40 -6.18
CA LEU A 28 -1.42 11.56 -5.72
C LEU A 28 -0.14 11.74 -6.55
N PHE A 29 0.53 10.64 -6.91
CA PHE A 29 1.67 10.67 -7.83
C PHE A 29 1.29 11.11 -9.24
N ARG A 30 0.17 10.59 -9.76
CA ARG A 30 -0.33 10.93 -11.10
C ARG A 30 -0.62 12.42 -11.20
N LEU A 31 -1.29 12.99 -10.19
CA LEU A 31 -1.57 14.42 -10.10
C LEU A 31 -0.28 15.24 -10.07
N ASP A 32 0.74 14.81 -9.32
CA ASP A 32 2.02 15.53 -9.23
C ASP A 32 2.89 15.41 -10.51
N VAL A 33 2.79 14.30 -11.25
CA VAL A 33 3.42 14.14 -12.58
C VAL A 33 2.75 15.03 -13.61
N LEU A 34 1.41 15.09 -13.62
CA LEU A 34 0.63 15.84 -14.60
C LEU A 34 0.62 17.35 -14.34
N GLU A 35 0.54 17.76 -13.06
CA GLU A 35 0.35 19.16 -12.68
C GLU A 35 1.65 19.91 -12.34
N LYS A 36 2.82 19.21 -12.35
CA LYS A 36 4.15 19.75 -11.99
C LYS A 36 4.14 20.53 -10.65
N LYS A 37 3.27 20.19 -9.72
CA LYS A 37 2.87 21.09 -8.64
C LYS A 37 3.53 20.89 -7.28
N PHE A 38 4.41 19.91 -7.07
CA PHE A 38 5.15 19.81 -5.80
C PHE A 38 6.66 19.52 -5.94
N ILE A 39 7.42 20.17 -5.06
CA ILE A 39 8.88 20.01 -4.83
C ILE A 39 9.11 18.83 -3.85
N PHE A 40 8.43 17.71 -4.06
CA PHE A 40 8.72 16.49 -3.29
C PHE A 40 9.62 15.56 -4.10
N ASP A 41 10.57 14.92 -3.42
CA ASP A 41 11.49 13.96 -4.02
C ASP A 41 10.72 12.70 -4.46
N LYS A 42 10.18 12.76 -5.68
CA LYS A 42 9.36 11.73 -6.32
C LYS A 42 10.04 10.36 -6.28
N ASP A 43 11.35 10.33 -6.49
CA ASP A 43 12.17 9.12 -6.47
C ASP A 43 12.20 8.49 -5.07
N LYS A 44 12.35 9.31 -4.03
CA LYS A 44 12.29 8.84 -2.63
C LYS A 44 10.96 8.18 -2.31
N VAL A 45 9.85 8.80 -2.71
CA VAL A 45 8.52 8.26 -2.41
C VAL A 45 8.23 7.00 -3.23
N LEU A 46 8.65 6.94 -4.51
CA LEU A 46 8.53 5.73 -5.34
C LEU A 46 9.36 4.57 -4.78
N LYS A 47 10.62 4.81 -4.44
CA LYS A 47 11.47 3.83 -3.75
C LYS A 47 10.83 3.33 -2.47
N GLN A 48 10.10 4.20 -1.77
CA GLN A 48 9.42 3.84 -0.55
C GLN A 48 8.20 2.94 -0.79
N ILE A 49 7.38 3.25 -1.79
CA ILE A 49 6.25 2.40 -2.20
C ILE A 49 6.75 1.01 -2.60
N VAL A 50 7.82 0.93 -3.39
CA VAL A 50 8.39 -0.35 -3.83
C VAL A 50 8.86 -1.18 -2.63
N LYS A 51 9.51 -0.57 -1.64
CA LYS A 51 9.89 -1.27 -0.40
C LYS A 51 8.69 -1.81 0.35
N ASP A 52 7.63 -1.00 0.46
CA ASP A 52 6.43 -1.39 1.20
C ASP A 52 5.69 -2.53 0.50
N LEU A 53 5.59 -2.48 -0.83
CA LEU A 53 5.02 -3.56 -1.64
C LEU A 53 5.82 -4.86 -1.51
N LYS A 54 7.16 -4.81 -1.51
CA LYS A 54 8.01 -5.99 -1.28
C LYS A 54 7.78 -6.59 0.11
N TYR A 55 7.76 -5.77 1.16
CA TYR A 55 7.45 -6.25 2.51
C TYR A 55 6.07 -6.94 2.56
N LEU A 56 5.07 -6.36 1.89
CA LEU A 56 3.74 -6.96 1.84
C LEU A 56 3.76 -8.30 1.09
N GLN A 57 4.41 -8.38 -0.06
CA GLN A 57 4.56 -9.61 -0.84
C GLN A 57 5.29 -10.72 -0.07
N ASP A 58 6.33 -10.36 0.69
CA ASP A 58 7.16 -11.32 1.43
C ASP A 58 6.45 -11.88 2.69
N ASN A 59 5.45 -11.15 3.23
CA ASN A 59 4.86 -11.46 4.54
C ASN A 59 3.34 -11.72 4.52
N PHE A 60 2.64 -11.41 3.43
CA PHE A 60 1.18 -11.48 3.36
C PHE A 60 0.71 -12.03 2.01
N VAL A 61 -0.45 -12.69 2.01
CA VAL A 61 -1.13 -13.15 0.80
C VAL A 61 -2.41 -12.34 0.61
N ILE A 62 -2.59 -11.76 -0.58
CA ILE A 62 -3.84 -11.10 -0.94
C ILE A 62 -4.84 -12.17 -1.40
N VAL A 63 -5.90 -12.36 -0.61
CA VAL A 63 -7.02 -13.24 -0.94
C VAL A 63 -8.20 -12.43 -1.46
N LYS A 64 -8.94 -13.00 -2.42
CA LYS A 64 -10.14 -12.39 -2.99
C LYS A 64 -11.22 -12.28 -1.90
N LYS A 65 -11.82 -11.10 -1.76
CA LYS A 65 -12.83 -10.80 -0.71
C LYS A 65 -14.10 -11.67 -0.76
N ASN A 66 -14.29 -12.47 -1.81
CA ASN A 66 -15.37 -13.44 -1.93
C ASN A 66 -14.83 -14.83 -2.27
N GLU A 67 -14.03 -15.38 -1.37
CA GLU A 67 -14.10 -16.78 -0.93
C GLU A 67 -13.87 -16.75 0.58
N ARG A 68 -14.85 -16.23 1.36
CA ARG A 68 -14.95 -16.68 2.74
C ARG A 68 -15.13 -18.18 2.65
N HIS A 69 -14.19 -18.92 3.19
CA HIS A 69 -14.29 -20.34 3.49
C HIS A 69 -15.73 -20.70 3.94
N THR A 70 -16.54 -21.19 3.02
CA THR A 70 -17.19 -22.47 3.27
C THR A 70 -16.08 -23.50 3.20
N ASP A 71 -16.02 -24.36 4.23
CA ASP A 71 -15.07 -25.47 4.44
C ASP A 71 -13.89 -25.08 5.38
N THR A 72 -13.76 -25.61 6.60
CA THR A 72 -14.36 -26.82 7.20
C THR A 72 -14.34 -26.74 8.75
N LYS A 73 -15.28 -27.49 9.33
CA LYS A 73 -15.45 -27.95 10.73
C LYS A 73 -14.18 -28.10 11.58
#